data_AF-A0A561D7G6-F1
#
_entry.id   AF-A0A561D7G6-F1
#
_cell.length_a   1.000
_cell.length_b   1.000
_cell.length_c   1.000
_cell.angle_alpha   90.00
_cell.angle_beta   90.00
_cell.angle_gamma   90.00
#
_symmetry.space_group_name_H-M   'P 1'
#
loop_
_entity.id
_entity.type
_entity.pdbx_description
1 polymer ?
#
loop_
_entity_poly.entity_id
_entity_poly.type
_entity_poly.pdbx_seq_one_letter_code
_entity_poly.pdbx_strand_id
1 'polypeptide(L)' 'MTRASGGSGSGLSIVKKIIEPHEGVMTVHSELGQGTEMTITLPRKVTD' A
#
# COMPACT_ATOMS: atom_id res chain seq x y z
N MET A 1 -9.84 -20.56 14.60
CA MET A 1 -8.62 -20.80 13.81
C MET A 1 -8.48 -19.65 12.82
N THR A 2 -7.52 -18.76 13.00
CA THR A 2 -7.07 -17.87 11.91
C THR A 2 -5.55 -17.84 11.98
N ARG A 3 -4.97 -18.95 11.53
CA ARG A 3 -3.54 -19.20 11.46
C ARG A 3 -3.04 -18.73 10.11
N ALA A 4 -2.00 -17.89 10.13
CA ALA A 4 -0.92 -17.88 9.15
C ALA A 4 -1.30 -18.09 7.66
N SER A 5 -1.96 -17.12 7.05
CA SER A 5 -1.96 -16.95 5.59
C SER A 5 -2.46 -15.54 5.28
N GLY A 6 -1.72 -14.83 4.43
CA GLY A 6 -1.92 -13.42 4.12
C GLY A 6 -3.40 -13.05 3.95
N GLY A 7 -3.79 -11.91 4.53
CA GLY A 7 -5.16 -11.40 4.50
C GLY A 7 -5.73 -11.44 3.08
N SER A 8 -7.04 -11.64 2.97
CA SER A 8 -7.83 -11.96 1.76
C SER A 8 -7.78 -10.93 0.60
N GLY A 9 -6.64 -10.29 0.33
CA GLY A 9 -6.53 -9.10 -0.53
C GLY A 9 -7.11 -7.83 0.09
N SER A 10 -7.57 -7.90 1.35
CA SER A 10 -8.25 -6.79 2.03
C SER A 10 -7.31 -5.64 2.39
N GLY A 11 -6.06 -5.92 2.78
CA GLY A 11 -5.10 -4.88 3.17
C GLY A 11 -4.81 -3.90 2.03
N LEU A 12 -4.52 -4.41 0.83
CA LEU A 12 -4.17 -3.58 -0.32
C LEU A 12 -5.38 -2.80 -0.87
N SER A 13 -6.57 -3.37 -0.78
CA SER A 13 -7.80 -2.65 -1.15
C SER A 13 -8.14 -1.52 -0.18
N ILE A 14 -7.82 -1.67 1.11
CA ILE A 14 -7.92 -0.58 2.10
C ILE A 14 -6.91 0.52 1.75
N VAL A 15 -5.65 0.17 1.50
CA VAL A 15 -4.62 1.15 1.10
C VAL A 15 -5.04 1.90 -0.15
N LYS A 16 -5.54 1.21 -1.18
CA LYS A 16 -6.02 1.83 -2.42
C LYS A 16 -7.14 2.85 -2.17
N LYS A 17 -8.13 2.49 -1.33
CA LYS A 17 -9.21 3.40 -0.93
C LYS A 17 -8.74 4.62 -0.16
N ILE A 18 -7.60 4.54 0.53
CA ILE A 18 -7.00 5.67 1.23
C ILE A 18 -6.22 6.54 0.25
N ILE A 19 -5.36 5.98 -0.60
CA ILE A 19 -4.47 6.78 -1.45
C ILE A 19 -5.19 7.50 -2.60
N GLU A 20 -6.20 6.88 -3.23
CA GLU A 20 -6.93 7.47 -4.37
C GLU A 20 -7.53 8.86 -4.08
N PRO A 21 -8.32 9.07 -3.01
CA PRO A 21 -8.86 10.39 -2.70
C PRO A 21 -7.82 11.41 -2.24
N HIS A 22 -6.62 10.95 -1.86
CA HIS A 22 -5.50 11.83 -1.49
C HIS A 22 -4.58 12.12 -2.68
N GLU A 23 -4.95 11.73 -3.90
CA GLU A 23 -4.13 11.86 -5.12
C GLU A 23 -2.74 11.21 -4.92
N GLY A 24 -2.70 10.17 -4.09
CA GLY A 24 -1.51 9.41 -3.77
C GLY A 24 -1.17 8.37 -4.84
N VAL A 25 0.12 8.04 -4.91
CA VAL A 25 0.63 6.98 -5.78
C VAL A 25 1.26 5.88 -4.92
N MET A 26 1.06 4.63 -5.32
CA MET A 26 1.69 3.47 -4.70
C MET A 26 2.52 2.70 -5.72
N THR A 27 3.76 2.38 -5.39
CA THR A 27 4.64 1.50 -6.17
C THR A 27 4.92 0.22 -5.38
N VAL A 28 5.12 -0.88 -6.10
CA VAL A 28 5.39 -2.20 -5.50
C VAL A 28 6.61 -2.78 -6.19
N HIS A 29 7.62 -3.12 -5.39
CA HIS A 29 8.81 -3.80 -5.84
C HIS A 29 8.88 -5.14 -5.09
N SER A 30 8.94 -6.24 -5.82
CA SER A 30 9.05 -7.56 -5.19
C SER A 30 10.07 -8.39 -5.94
N GLU A 31 10.94 -9.04 -5.17
CA GLU A 31 11.92 -9.97 -5.68
C GLU A 31 11.82 -11.28 -4.90
N LEU A 32 11.75 -12.40 -5.63
CA LEU A 32 11.60 -13.72 -5.04
C LEU A 32 12.79 -14.02 -4.12
N GLY A 33 12.51 -14.38 -2.87
CA GLY A 33 13.55 -14.65 -1.88
C GLY A 33 14.14 -13.41 -1.19
N GLN A 34 13.85 -12.19 -1.68
CA GLN A 34 14.23 -10.93 -1.02
C GLN A 34 13.05 -10.26 -0.30
N GLY A 35 11.83 -10.59 -0.72
CA GLY A 35 10.60 -10.06 -0.13
C GLY A 35 9.90 -9.04 -1.04
N THR A 36 9.11 -8.17 -0.41
CA THR A 36 8.28 -7.19 -1.09
C THR A 36 8.38 -5.84 -0.38
N GLU A 37 8.69 -4.81 -1.15
CA GLU A 37 8.65 -3.41 -0.74
C GLU A 37 7.45 -2.73 -1.39
N MET A 38 6.71 -1.94 -0.61
CA MET A 38 5.60 -1.11 -1.09
C MET A 38 5.83 0.32 -0.63
N THR A 39 5.86 1.25 -1.58
CA THR A 39 6.12 2.66 -1.32
C THR A 39 4.86 3.47 -1.64
N ILE A 40 4.44 4.31 -0.71
CA ILE A 40 3.28 5.18 -0.85
C ILE A 40 3.76 6.63 -0.82
N THR A 41 3.40 7.39 -1.85
CA THR A 41 3.71 8.81 -1.99
C THR A 41 2.42 9.61 -1.96
N LEU A 42 2.34 10.60 -1.07
CA LEU A 42 1.19 11.49 -0.95
C LEU A 42 1.62 12.94 -1.28
N PRO A 43 0.84 13.68 -2.09
CA PRO A 43 1.06 15.11 -2.27
C PRO A 43 0.95 15.85 -0.94
N ARG A 44 2.00 16.61 -0.60
CA ARG A 44 1.98 17.50 0.56
C ARG A 44 1.31 18.80 0.15
N LYS A 45 0.17 19.13 0.77
CA LYS A 45 -0.38 20.49 0.68
C LYS A 45 0.56 21.43 1.43
N VAL A 46 1.21 22.33 0.70
CA VAL A 46 1.94 23.44 1.31
C VAL A 46 0.90 24.48 1.68
N THR A 47 0.75 24.73 2.97
CA THR A 47 -0.04 25.86 3.48
C THR A 47 0.96 26.95 3.83
N ASP A 48 0.82 28.12 3.22
CA ASP A 48 1.54 29.36 3.53
C ASP A 48 1.12 29.93 4.88
#